data_AF-A4HV44-F1
#
_entry.id   AF-A4HV44-F1
#
_cell.length_a   1.000
_cell.length_b   1.000
_cell.length_c   1.000
_cell.angle_alpha   90.00
_cell.angle_beta   90.00
_cell.angle_gamma   90.00
#
_symmetry.space_group_name_H-M   'P 1'
#
loop_
_entity.id
_entity.type
_entity.pdbx_description
1 polymer ?
#
loop_
_entity_poly.entity_id
_entity_poly.type
_entity_poly.pdbx_seq_one_letter_code
_entity_poly.pdbx_strand_id
1 'polypeptide(L)'
;MVQPEQHIVYAIHEYAIPGSGFLRLKAGDVMYVDEADASGWWLGTNLRGQKGVFPSTYTLPYVFPPPAEDILRDMRLILLGRRFGVDVASGAPLPLLERFEAHVCDADTPLPPLALLRKTVDECLLGREAARARVMELLSQLMEIRACEREERERGTNSFAAEQQQVVERKTALREMRATLDASLYALAARKAALLQACIVPTFTWYERLHSLSVAAASSAKSLSSDGAWRSALRDVKEVVKRQEEELTRLSTSCAQQEDVFARAASLLQARIEWRDGNVARMLAYWVAKARAAKTAYTATKVERDAAESRRQLEVAQLRHRLEDGRERFLKTREQYRQLKRRAEEIAVALQRKDLLDYLSRQIAGADVAIATHQERQRRHPAAFA
;
A
#
# COMPACT_ATOMS: atom_id res chain seq x y z
N MET A 1 47.52 -47.78 -53.40
CA MET A 1 48.53 -46.72 -53.18
C MET A 1 48.34 -46.11 -51.79
N VAL A 2 49.20 -46.49 -50.85
CA VAL A 2 49.55 -45.78 -49.61
C VAL A 2 51.09 -45.90 -49.52
N GLN A 3 51.77 -44.86 -49.06
CA GLN A 3 53.25 -44.72 -49.06
C GLN A 3 53.89 -45.31 -47.78
N PRO A 4 55.14 -45.80 -47.83
CA PRO A 4 55.76 -46.61 -46.77
C PRO A 4 56.30 -45.85 -45.54
N GLU A 5 56.26 -44.51 -45.47
CA GLU A 5 56.94 -43.75 -44.39
C GLU A 5 56.15 -43.63 -43.07
N GLN A 6 54.85 -43.92 -43.06
CA GLN A 6 54.05 -43.90 -41.84
C GLN A 6 53.93 -45.30 -41.28
N HIS A 7 54.87 -45.65 -40.41
CA HIS A 7 54.97 -47.00 -39.87
C HIS A 7 53.80 -47.35 -38.96
N ILE A 8 53.16 -46.41 -38.29
CA ILE A 8 52.06 -46.75 -37.39
C ILE A 8 50.76 -46.43 -38.09
N VAL A 9 50.07 -47.48 -38.49
CA VAL A 9 48.74 -47.38 -39.05
C VAL A 9 47.77 -48.04 -38.10
N TYR A 10 46.55 -47.55 -38.07
CA TYR A 10 45.45 -48.26 -37.45
C TYR A 10 44.55 -48.82 -38.51
N ALA A 11 44.06 -50.01 -38.25
CA ALA A 11 43.09 -50.64 -39.12
C ALA A 11 41.76 -49.91 -39.01
N ILE A 12 41.26 -49.36 -40.11
CA ILE A 12 39.86 -48.89 -40.20
C ILE A 12 38.89 -50.04 -40.43
N HIS A 13 39.42 -51.19 -40.84
CA HIS A 13 38.66 -52.36 -41.18
C HIS A 13 39.24 -53.59 -40.52
N GLU A 14 38.36 -54.40 -39.95
CA GLU A 14 38.72 -55.73 -39.50
C GLU A 14 39.07 -56.59 -40.73
N TYR A 15 40.23 -57.23 -40.65
CA TYR A 15 40.78 -58.12 -41.65
C TYR A 15 41.27 -59.36 -40.92
N ALA A 16 40.48 -60.42 -40.90
CA ALA A 16 40.80 -61.64 -40.16
C ALA A 16 40.68 -62.87 -41.08
N ILE A 17 41.61 -63.00 -42.03
CA ILE A 17 41.73 -64.26 -42.79
C ILE A 17 42.34 -65.33 -41.88
N PRO A 18 41.72 -66.52 -41.74
CA PRO A 18 42.36 -67.65 -41.08
C PRO A 18 43.59 -68.10 -41.89
N GLY A 19 44.79 -67.99 -41.30
CA GLY A 19 46.05 -68.40 -41.93
C GLY A 19 47.27 -67.90 -41.15
N SER A 20 48.40 -68.61 -41.24
CA SER A 20 49.60 -68.33 -40.44
C SER A 20 50.50 -67.19 -40.94
N GLY A 21 50.13 -66.48 -42.02
CA GLY A 21 50.94 -65.40 -42.62
C GLY A 21 50.21 -64.06 -42.78
N PHE A 22 48.91 -64.01 -42.53
CA PHE A 22 48.11 -62.79 -42.60
C PHE A 22 48.03 -62.14 -41.24
N LEU A 23 48.32 -60.84 -41.17
CA LEU A 23 48.14 -60.11 -39.94
C LEU A 23 46.65 -59.91 -39.76
N ARG A 24 46.11 -60.49 -38.69
CA ARG A 24 44.74 -60.19 -38.32
C ARG A 24 44.69 -58.76 -37.84
N LEU A 25 43.98 -57.92 -38.59
CA LEU A 25 43.64 -56.59 -38.19
C LEU A 25 42.25 -56.63 -37.58
N LYS A 26 42.05 -56.01 -36.43
CA LYS A 26 40.72 -55.58 -35.97
C LYS A 26 40.55 -54.10 -36.30
N ALA A 27 39.34 -53.64 -36.59
CA ALA A 27 39.12 -52.20 -36.65
C ALA A 27 39.58 -51.56 -35.32
N GLY A 28 40.42 -50.53 -35.41
CA GLY A 28 41.12 -49.88 -34.29
C GLY A 28 42.47 -50.50 -33.92
N ASP A 29 42.86 -51.66 -34.48
CA ASP A 29 44.18 -52.23 -34.22
C ASP A 29 45.23 -51.28 -34.74
N VAL A 30 46.14 -50.90 -33.84
CA VAL A 30 47.34 -50.16 -34.20
C VAL A 30 48.42 -51.18 -34.53
N MET A 31 49.06 -51.01 -35.68
CA MET A 31 50.17 -51.84 -36.11
C MET A 31 51.28 -51.00 -36.68
N TYR A 32 52.45 -51.53 -36.48
CA TYR A 32 53.62 -51.17 -37.21
C TYR A 32 53.56 -51.80 -38.62
N VAL A 33 53.78 -51.03 -39.68
CA VAL A 33 53.99 -51.52 -41.05
C VAL A 33 55.47 -51.85 -41.18
N ASP A 34 55.76 -53.15 -41.29
CA ASP A 34 57.10 -53.68 -41.51
C ASP A 34 57.51 -53.55 -42.99
N GLU A 35 56.61 -53.92 -43.92
CA GLU A 35 56.84 -53.87 -45.38
C GLU A 35 55.52 -53.55 -46.11
N ALA A 36 55.57 -52.80 -47.21
CA ALA A 36 54.38 -52.36 -47.93
C ALA A 36 54.37 -52.87 -49.39
N ASP A 37 53.64 -53.94 -49.71
CA ASP A 37 53.58 -54.46 -51.09
C ASP A 37 52.64 -53.64 -52.00
N ALA A 38 53.02 -53.50 -53.28
CA ALA A 38 52.28 -52.77 -54.30
C ALA A 38 50.97 -53.46 -54.71
N SER A 39 50.87 -54.76 -54.47
CA SER A 39 49.63 -55.54 -54.56
C SER A 39 48.54 -55.03 -53.60
N GLY A 40 48.89 -54.10 -52.70
CA GLY A 40 48.04 -53.59 -51.65
C GLY A 40 48.15 -54.41 -50.38
N TRP A 41 49.17 -55.27 -50.24
CA TRP A 41 49.36 -56.19 -49.12
C TRP A 41 50.59 -55.82 -48.29
N TRP A 42 50.38 -55.30 -47.11
CA TRP A 42 51.42 -54.82 -46.23
C TRP A 42 51.75 -55.85 -45.17
N LEU A 43 53.02 -56.15 -44.98
CA LEU A 43 53.52 -56.81 -43.80
C LEU A 43 53.54 -55.81 -42.64
N GLY A 44 53.07 -56.23 -41.48
CA GLY A 44 53.22 -55.44 -40.27
C GLY A 44 53.17 -56.26 -39.02
N THR A 45 53.54 -55.59 -37.93
CA THR A 45 53.55 -56.10 -36.59
C THR A 45 52.53 -55.33 -35.77
N ASN A 46 51.50 -56.01 -35.29
CA ASN A 46 50.54 -55.38 -34.39
C ASN A 46 51.09 -55.23 -32.95
N LEU A 47 50.36 -54.52 -32.09
CA LEU A 47 50.70 -54.39 -30.66
C LEU A 47 50.79 -55.71 -29.88
N ARG A 48 50.28 -56.82 -30.46
CA ARG A 48 50.37 -58.16 -29.85
C ARG A 48 51.66 -58.89 -30.25
N GLY A 49 52.55 -58.24 -30.99
CA GLY A 49 53.77 -58.84 -31.53
C GLY A 49 53.50 -59.84 -32.66
N GLN A 50 52.28 -59.89 -33.20
CA GLN A 50 51.96 -60.75 -34.33
C GLN A 50 52.37 -60.03 -35.59
N LYS A 51 53.06 -60.77 -36.45
CA LYS A 51 53.52 -60.28 -37.74
C LYS A 51 52.76 -60.95 -38.86
N GLY A 52 52.39 -60.21 -39.89
CA GLY A 52 51.74 -60.78 -41.08
C GLY A 52 51.30 -59.75 -42.10
N VAL A 53 50.81 -60.25 -43.23
CA VAL A 53 50.37 -59.41 -44.35
C VAL A 53 48.90 -59.00 -44.23
N PHE A 54 48.58 -57.78 -44.61
CA PHE A 54 47.25 -57.19 -44.48
C PHE A 54 46.99 -56.19 -45.60
N PRO A 55 45.74 -55.94 -45.98
CA PRO A 55 45.50 -55.01 -47.07
C PRO A 55 45.78 -53.58 -46.60
N SER A 56 46.60 -52.83 -47.32
CA SER A 56 46.88 -51.42 -47.03
C SER A 56 45.61 -50.58 -46.98
N THR A 57 44.63 -50.92 -47.84
CA THR A 57 43.30 -50.28 -47.90
C THR A 57 42.49 -50.45 -46.63
N TYR A 58 42.90 -51.35 -45.74
CA TYR A 58 42.23 -51.60 -44.47
C TYR A 58 42.83 -50.77 -43.34
N THR A 59 43.80 -49.93 -43.65
CA THR A 59 44.51 -49.14 -42.66
C THR A 59 44.54 -47.67 -43.04
N LEU A 60 44.42 -46.82 -42.02
CA LEU A 60 44.73 -45.40 -42.10
C LEU A 60 45.91 -45.08 -41.17
N PRO A 61 46.68 -44.02 -41.44
CA PRO A 61 47.71 -43.55 -40.53
C PRO A 61 47.19 -43.29 -39.12
N TYR A 62 47.88 -43.80 -38.10
CA TYR A 62 47.49 -43.60 -36.69
C TYR A 62 48.13 -42.36 -36.10
N VAL A 63 47.28 -41.48 -35.57
CA VAL A 63 47.68 -40.26 -34.85
C VAL A 63 47.30 -40.41 -33.38
N PHE A 64 48.28 -40.36 -32.47
CA PHE A 64 48.05 -40.50 -31.03
C PHE A 64 47.26 -39.30 -30.47
N PRO A 65 46.12 -39.52 -29.78
CA PRO A 65 45.41 -38.45 -29.08
C PRO A 65 46.18 -37.98 -27.82
N PRO A 66 46.01 -36.72 -27.39
CA PRO A 66 46.60 -36.22 -26.14
C PRO A 66 46.00 -36.94 -24.90
N PRO A 67 46.81 -37.22 -23.85
CA PRO A 67 46.38 -37.99 -22.67
C PRO A 67 45.35 -37.25 -21.80
N ALA A 68 44.41 -38.00 -21.22
CA ALA A 68 43.35 -37.49 -20.33
C ALA A 68 43.90 -36.90 -19.00
N GLU A 69 43.21 -35.91 -18.44
CA GLU A 69 43.64 -35.14 -17.26
C GLU A 69 43.76 -36.01 -15.98
N ASP A 70 43.04 -37.12 -15.92
CA ASP A 70 43.14 -38.11 -14.85
C ASP A 70 44.43 -38.93 -14.94
N ILE A 71 44.89 -39.26 -16.14
CA ILE A 71 46.21 -39.91 -16.37
C ILE A 71 47.32 -38.99 -15.87
N LEU A 72 47.17 -37.66 -16.05
CA LEU A 72 48.10 -36.67 -15.53
C LEU A 72 48.08 -36.59 -13.99
N ARG A 73 46.91 -36.75 -13.35
CA ARG A 73 46.82 -36.84 -11.88
C ARG A 73 47.47 -38.11 -11.34
N ASP A 74 47.22 -39.25 -11.96
CA ASP A 74 47.80 -40.54 -11.56
C ASP A 74 49.32 -40.54 -11.78
N MET A 75 49.79 -39.97 -12.90
CA MET A 75 51.22 -39.69 -13.11
C MET A 75 51.78 -38.78 -12.00
N ARG A 76 51.06 -37.70 -11.62
CA ARG A 76 51.50 -36.84 -10.51
C ARG A 76 51.61 -37.59 -9.20
N LEU A 77 50.68 -38.51 -8.89
CA LEU A 77 50.72 -39.37 -7.71
C LEU A 77 51.89 -40.35 -7.73
N ILE A 78 52.17 -40.98 -8.88
CA ILE A 78 53.34 -41.85 -9.09
C ILE A 78 54.64 -41.05 -8.90
N LEU A 79 54.71 -39.84 -9.47
CA LEU A 79 55.86 -38.93 -9.32
C LEU A 79 56.00 -38.45 -7.86
N LEU A 80 54.89 -38.19 -7.17
CA LEU A 80 54.89 -37.81 -5.75
C LEU A 80 55.39 -38.97 -4.87
N GLY A 81 54.93 -40.20 -5.15
CA GLY A 81 55.39 -41.43 -4.49
C GLY A 81 56.91 -41.63 -4.63
N ARG A 82 57.44 -41.45 -5.84
CA ARG A 82 58.90 -41.46 -6.10
C ARG A 82 59.66 -40.45 -5.24
N ARG A 83 59.08 -39.27 -4.99
CA ARG A 83 59.69 -38.24 -4.13
C ARG A 83 59.73 -38.65 -2.65
N PHE A 84 58.80 -39.49 -2.20
CA PHE A 84 58.75 -40.01 -0.83
C PHE A 84 59.40 -41.40 -0.67
N GLY A 85 60.05 -41.93 -1.72
CA GLY A 85 60.63 -43.28 -1.68
C GLY A 85 59.58 -44.40 -1.57
N VAL A 86 58.33 -44.11 -1.92
CA VAL A 86 57.20 -45.04 -1.91
C VAL A 86 56.80 -45.30 -3.36
N ASP A 87 57.05 -46.51 -3.85
CA ASP A 87 56.53 -46.92 -5.15
C ASP A 87 55.05 -47.31 -5.03
N VAL A 88 54.17 -46.37 -5.38
CA VAL A 88 52.71 -46.54 -5.35
C VAL A 88 52.24 -47.53 -6.42
N ALA A 89 53.09 -47.88 -7.40
CA ALA A 89 52.77 -48.85 -8.43
C ALA A 89 53.14 -50.29 -8.04
N SER A 90 54.08 -50.52 -7.11
CA SER A 90 54.54 -51.87 -6.75
C SER A 90 53.93 -52.39 -5.44
N GLY A 91 52.86 -53.17 -5.58
CA GLY A 91 52.33 -54.00 -4.51
C GLY A 91 53.24 -55.20 -4.21
N ALA A 92 54.15 -55.04 -3.24
CA ALA A 92 54.85 -56.10 -2.48
C ALA A 92 55.79 -57.11 -3.21
N PRO A 93 56.77 -57.74 -2.51
CA PRO A 93 57.97 -58.34 -3.12
C PRO A 93 58.17 -59.87 -2.91
N LEU A 94 59.05 -60.46 -3.76
CA LEU A 94 59.88 -61.72 -3.65
C LEU A 94 59.24 -63.09 -4.02
N PRO A 95 60.03 -64.15 -4.38
CA PRO A 95 61.44 -64.30 -4.85
C PRO A 95 61.55 -65.05 -6.23
N LEU A 96 62.53 -64.84 -7.13
CA LEU A 96 63.96 -65.24 -7.20
C LEU A 96 64.31 -66.75 -7.11
N LEU A 97 65.07 -67.18 -8.13
CA LEU A 97 65.78 -68.48 -8.35
C LEU A 97 64.87 -69.64 -8.81
N GLU A 98 65.23 -70.44 -9.81
CA GLU A 98 66.41 -71.32 -9.82
C GLU A 98 67.07 -71.46 -11.21
N ARG A 99 68.41 -71.46 -11.17
CA ARG A 99 69.33 -71.99 -12.17
C ARG A 99 69.14 -73.50 -12.28
N PHE A 100 69.37 -74.12 -13.44
CA PHE A 100 70.17 -75.36 -13.52
C PHE A 100 70.78 -75.53 -14.90
N GLU A 101 72.10 -75.65 -14.91
CA GLU A 101 72.96 -76.12 -15.99
C GLU A 101 72.70 -77.62 -16.23
N ALA A 102 72.88 -78.10 -17.46
CA ALA A 102 73.17 -79.52 -17.70
C ALA A 102 73.98 -79.72 -18.99
N HIS A 103 75.13 -80.35 -18.79
CA HIS A 103 76.17 -80.71 -19.75
C HIS A 103 75.84 -81.94 -20.61
N VAL A 104 76.45 -81.96 -21.81
CA VAL A 104 77.18 -83.06 -22.50
C VAL A 104 76.66 -84.50 -22.39
N CYS A 105 76.42 -85.14 -23.55
CA CYS A 105 76.70 -86.56 -23.77
C CYS A 105 77.19 -86.81 -25.22
N ASP A 106 78.34 -87.47 -25.31
CA ASP A 106 79.06 -87.95 -26.49
C ASP A 106 78.39 -89.14 -27.20
N ALA A 107 79.01 -89.47 -28.35
CA ALA A 107 79.26 -90.82 -28.90
C ALA A 107 78.35 -91.33 -30.04
N ASP A 108 78.93 -91.28 -31.23
CA ASP A 108 78.91 -92.29 -32.31
C ASP A 108 77.94 -93.48 -32.13
N THR A 109 76.84 -93.47 -32.89
CA THR A 109 76.10 -94.69 -33.23
C THR A 109 75.78 -94.71 -34.73
N PRO A 110 76.00 -95.84 -35.41
CA PRO A 110 76.20 -95.87 -36.86
C PRO A 110 74.89 -95.61 -37.61
N LEU A 111 74.99 -94.85 -38.70
CA LEU A 111 73.88 -94.55 -39.60
C LEU A 111 73.18 -95.86 -40.03
N PRO A 112 71.87 -96.02 -39.78
CA PRO A 112 71.09 -97.08 -40.39
C PRO A 112 70.91 -96.78 -41.89
N PRO A 113 70.72 -97.81 -42.74
CA PRO A 113 70.63 -97.62 -44.18
C PRO A 113 69.51 -96.63 -44.55
N LEU A 114 69.84 -95.64 -45.39
CA LEU A 114 69.04 -94.45 -45.77
C LEU A 114 67.54 -94.71 -46.06
N ALA A 115 67.17 -95.92 -46.44
CA ALA A 115 65.79 -96.29 -46.76
C ALA A 115 64.86 -96.36 -45.53
N LEU A 116 65.36 -96.73 -44.34
CA LEU A 116 64.53 -96.88 -43.14
C LEU A 116 64.28 -95.53 -42.46
N LEU A 117 65.31 -94.66 -42.41
CA LEU A 117 65.21 -93.28 -41.90
C LEU A 117 64.18 -92.44 -42.66
N ARG A 118 64.11 -92.58 -43.99
CA ARG A 118 63.16 -91.81 -44.78
C ARG A 118 61.71 -92.16 -44.48
N LYS A 119 61.40 -93.46 -44.34
CA LYS A 119 60.03 -93.93 -44.03
C LYS A 119 59.57 -93.51 -42.64
N THR A 120 60.42 -93.63 -41.63
CA THR A 120 60.07 -93.23 -40.25
C THR A 120 59.92 -91.72 -40.13
N VAL A 121 60.74 -90.94 -40.85
CA VAL A 121 60.56 -89.49 -40.97
C VAL A 121 59.24 -89.17 -41.66
N ASP A 122 58.91 -89.80 -42.79
CA ASP A 122 57.68 -89.52 -43.53
C ASP A 122 56.41 -89.83 -42.71
N GLU A 123 56.38 -90.95 -41.97
CA GLU A 123 55.24 -91.32 -41.10
C GLU A 123 55.08 -90.37 -39.91
N CYS A 124 56.18 -90.01 -39.24
CA CYS A 124 56.16 -89.00 -38.18
C CYS A 124 55.72 -87.63 -38.71
N LEU A 125 56.14 -87.26 -39.92
CA LEU A 125 55.71 -86.03 -40.57
C LEU A 125 54.21 -86.06 -40.89
N LEU A 126 53.69 -87.14 -41.46
CA LEU A 126 52.25 -87.30 -41.76
C LEU A 126 51.40 -87.27 -40.49
N GLY A 127 51.78 -88.01 -39.45
CA GLY A 127 51.08 -88.00 -38.17
C GLY A 127 51.06 -86.62 -37.52
N ARG A 128 52.18 -85.89 -37.62
CA ARG A 128 52.27 -84.49 -37.19
C ARG A 128 51.34 -83.59 -38.00
N GLU A 129 51.29 -83.73 -39.33
CA GLU A 129 50.43 -82.91 -40.18
C GLU A 129 48.92 -83.19 -39.96
N ALA A 130 48.53 -84.43 -39.70
CA ALA A 130 47.14 -84.78 -39.40
C ALA A 130 46.67 -84.21 -38.03
N ALA A 131 47.49 -84.36 -36.99
CA ALA A 131 47.21 -83.77 -35.67
C ALA A 131 47.13 -82.24 -35.77
N ARG A 132 48.04 -81.64 -36.55
CA ARG A 132 48.03 -80.22 -36.83
C ARG A 132 46.73 -79.77 -37.50
N ALA A 133 46.26 -80.46 -38.54
CA ALA A 133 45.01 -80.11 -39.22
C ALA A 133 43.80 -80.10 -38.27
N ARG A 134 43.70 -81.11 -37.38
CA ARG A 134 42.60 -81.21 -36.41
C ARG A 134 42.64 -80.11 -35.35
N VAL A 135 43.83 -79.76 -34.87
CA VAL A 135 44.01 -78.63 -33.94
C VAL A 135 43.60 -77.31 -34.61
N MET A 136 43.95 -77.12 -35.89
CA MET A 136 43.61 -75.91 -36.62
C MET A 136 42.09 -75.72 -36.79
N GLU A 137 41.34 -76.81 -37.05
CA GLU A 137 39.88 -76.75 -37.17
C GLU A 137 39.21 -76.28 -35.86
N LEU A 138 39.56 -76.89 -34.73
CA LEU A 138 38.99 -76.54 -33.42
C LEU A 138 39.33 -75.10 -33.00
N LEU A 139 40.50 -74.62 -33.39
CA LEU A 139 40.94 -73.25 -33.10
C LEU A 139 40.13 -72.22 -33.90
N SER A 140 39.72 -72.54 -35.13
CA SER A 140 38.84 -71.69 -35.93
C SER A 140 37.47 -71.50 -35.27
N GLN A 141 36.85 -72.58 -34.82
CA GLN A 141 35.53 -72.53 -34.18
C GLN A 141 35.52 -71.71 -32.89
N LEU A 142 36.56 -71.85 -32.04
CA LEU A 142 36.67 -71.06 -30.80
C LEU A 142 36.82 -69.55 -31.05
N MET A 143 37.42 -69.17 -32.18
CA MET A 143 37.63 -67.78 -32.53
C MET A 143 36.33 -67.11 -32.97
N GLU A 144 35.48 -67.81 -33.73
CA GLU A 144 34.17 -67.30 -34.15
C GLU A 144 33.28 -67.02 -32.94
N ILE A 145 33.22 -67.95 -31.99
CA ILE A 145 32.43 -67.79 -30.76
C ILE A 145 32.91 -66.55 -29.97
N ARG A 146 34.23 -66.38 -29.77
CA ARG A 146 34.78 -65.24 -29.01
C ARG A 146 34.57 -63.89 -29.70
N ALA A 147 34.45 -63.88 -31.03
CA ALA A 147 34.20 -62.65 -31.79
C ALA A 147 32.76 -62.17 -31.59
N CYS A 148 31.77 -63.05 -31.77
CA CYS A 148 30.37 -62.75 -31.49
C CYS A 148 30.17 -62.22 -30.06
N GLU A 149 30.79 -62.86 -29.06
CA GLU A 149 30.67 -62.39 -27.68
C GLU A 149 31.28 -61.00 -27.42
N ARG A 150 32.26 -60.54 -28.21
CA ARG A 150 32.87 -59.21 -28.02
C ARG A 150 32.00 -58.11 -28.61
N GLU A 151 31.46 -58.33 -29.80
CA GLU A 151 30.53 -57.38 -30.41
C GLU A 151 29.28 -57.21 -29.56
N GLU A 152 28.76 -58.31 -28.99
CA GLU A 152 27.65 -58.23 -28.05
C GLU A 152 28.03 -57.43 -26.79
N ARG A 153 29.25 -57.60 -26.26
CA ARG A 153 29.73 -56.81 -25.11
C ARG A 153 29.86 -55.32 -25.44
N GLU A 154 30.43 -54.95 -26.58
CA GLU A 154 30.64 -53.54 -26.96
C GLU A 154 29.35 -52.81 -27.34
N ARG A 155 28.44 -53.49 -28.06
CA ARG A 155 27.07 -52.99 -28.25
C ARG A 155 26.39 -52.83 -26.89
N GLY A 156 26.60 -53.77 -25.96
CA GLY A 156 26.15 -53.69 -24.57
C GLY A 156 26.73 -52.48 -23.81
N THR A 157 28.02 -52.18 -23.94
CA THR A 157 28.64 -51.04 -23.24
C THR A 157 28.26 -49.69 -23.82
N ASN A 158 28.17 -49.57 -25.15
CA ASN A 158 27.78 -48.32 -25.80
C ASN A 158 26.30 -48.02 -25.60
N SER A 159 25.44 -49.05 -25.67
CA SER A 159 24.04 -48.91 -25.26
C SER A 159 23.95 -48.49 -23.79
N PHE A 160 24.72 -49.12 -22.90
CA PHE A 160 24.75 -48.74 -21.48
C PHE A 160 25.24 -47.30 -21.24
N ALA A 161 26.30 -46.85 -21.92
CA ALA A 161 26.83 -45.49 -21.76
C ALA A 161 25.86 -44.43 -22.33
N ALA A 162 25.24 -44.69 -23.48
CA ALA A 162 24.21 -43.83 -24.05
C ALA A 162 22.97 -43.78 -23.14
N GLU A 163 22.56 -44.91 -22.57
CA GLU A 163 21.50 -45.00 -21.56
C GLU A 163 21.86 -44.21 -20.30
N GLN A 164 23.10 -44.30 -19.80
CA GLN A 164 23.56 -43.52 -18.66
C GLN A 164 23.53 -42.02 -18.93
N GLN A 165 24.04 -41.57 -20.07
CA GLN A 165 24.03 -40.16 -20.46
C GLN A 165 22.59 -39.64 -20.59
N GLN A 166 21.71 -40.42 -21.24
CA GLN A 166 20.29 -40.10 -21.33
C GLN A 166 19.63 -40.02 -19.94
N VAL A 167 19.99 -40.91 -19.02
CA VAL A 167 19.51 -40.87 -17.62
C VAL A 167 20.03 -39.62 -16.89
N VAL A 168 21.27 -39.20 -17.11
CA VAL A 168 21.85 -37.99 -16.50
C VAL A 168 21.16 -36.74 -17.02
N GLU A 169 21.02 -36.59 -18.34
CA GLU A 169 20.32 -35.47 -19.00
C GLU A 169 18.86 -35.40 -18.56
N ARG A 170 18.19 -36.55 -18.45
CA ARG A 170 16.81 -36.61 -17.94
C ARG A 170 16.75 -36.19 -16.47
N LYS A 171 17.72 -36.56 -15.64
CA LYS A 171 17.81 -36.12 -14.24
C LYS A 171 18.08 -34.62 -14.11
N THR A 172 18.95 -34.03 -14.93
CA THR A 172 19.21 -32.58 -14.91
C THR A 172 17.98 -31.80 -15.36
N ALA A 173 17.34 -32.21 -16.45
CA ALA A 173 16.09 -31.61 -16.91
C ALA A 173 14.99 -31.66 -15.83
N LEU A 174 14.86 -32.79 -15.12
CA LEU A 174 13.92 -32.91 -13.99
C LEU A 174 14.26 -31.98 -12.81
N ARG A 175 15.55 -31.75 -12.52
CA ARG A 175 15.97 -30.79 -11.47
C ARG A 175 15.63 -29.36 -11.85
N GLU A 176 15.85 -28.98 -13.11
CA GLU A 176 15.50 -27.64 -13.62
C GLU A 176 13.98 -27.42 -13.62
N MET A 177 13.20 -28.41 -14.07
CA MET A 177 11.73 -28.36 -13.98
C MET A 177 11.24 -28.23 -12.53
N ARG A 178 11.88 -28.92 -11.58
CA ARG A 178 11.55 -28.78 -10.15
C ARG A 178 11.88 -27.38 -9.63
N ALA A 179 13.05 -26.83 -9.95
CA ALA A 179 13.47 -25.51 -9.52
C ALA A 179 12.53 -24.39 -10.05
N THR A 180 12.10 -24.50 -11.31
CA THR A 180 11.12 -23.56 -11.89
C THR A 180 9.75 -23.67 -11.23
N LEU A 181 9.30 -24.88 -10.91
CA LEU A 181 8.07 -25.12 -10.16
C LEU A 181 8.14 -24.52 -8.74
N ASP A 182 9.23 -24.74 -8.01
CA ASP A 182 9.44 -24.18 -6.67
C ASP A 182 9.44 -22.64 -6.69
N ALA A 183 10.07 -22.02 -7.70
CA ALA A 183 10.05 -20.56 -7.87
C ALA A 183 8.63 -20.03 -8.13
N SER A 184 7.83 -20.74 -8.94
CA SER A 184 6.44 -20.37 -9.21
C SER A 184 5.55 -20.48 -7.96
N LEU A 185 5.75 -21.52 -7.13
CA LEU A 185 5.05 -21.69 -5.86
C LEU A 185 5.38 -20.57 -4.87
N TYR A 186 6.64 -20.15 -4.81
CA TYR A 186 7.06 -19.02 -3.98
C TYR A 186 6.38 -17.71 -4.43
N ALA A 187 6.33 -17.44 -5.73
CA ALA A 187 5.65 -16.27 -6.27
C ALA A 187 4.14 -16.27 -5.96
N LEU A 188 3.47 -17.42 -6.07
CA LEU A 188 2.06 -17.56 -5.69
C LEU A 188 1.83 -17.34 -4.19
N ALA A 189 2.72 -17.85 -3.33
CA ALA A 189 2.66 -17.63 -1.89
C ALA A 189 2.85 -16.14 -1.53
N ALA A 190 3.79 -15.45 -2.18
CA ALA A 190 3.97 -14.01 -2.00
C ALA A 190 2.74 -13.21 -2.45
N ARG A 191 2.13 -13.58 -3.59
CA ARG A 191 0.89 -12.95 -4.08
C ARG A 191 -0.27 -13.14 -3.11
N LYS A 192 -0.40 -14.34 -2.52
CA LYS A 192 -1.37 -14.64 -1.47
C LYS A 192 -1.19 -13.72 -0.27
N ALA A 193 0.03 -13.61 0.24
CA ALA A 193 0.33 -12.75 1.38
C ALA A 193 -0.04 -11.29 1.12
N ALA A 194 0.26 -10.78 -0.07
CA ALA A 194 -0.11 -9.42 -0.47
C ALA A 194 -1.63 -9.20 -0.53
N LEU A 195 -2.40 -10.17 -1.04
CA LEU A 195 -3.87 -10.08 -1.06
C LEU A 195 -4.45 -10.07 0.35
N LEU A 196 -3.93 -10.92 1.25
CA LEU A 196 -4.38 -10.97 2.64
C LEU A 196 -4.04 -9.70 3.42
N GLN A 197 -2.91 -9.04 3.12
CA GLN A 197 -2.59 -7.71 3.66
C GLN A 197 -3.60 -6.65 3.20
N ALA A 198 -4.11 -6.77 1.97
CA ALA A 198 -5.19 -5.93 1.44
C ALA A 198 -6.59 -6.36 1.92
N CYS A 199 -6.69 -7.31 2.85
CA CYS A 199 -7.95 -7.90 3.32
C CYS A 199 -8.81 -8.54 2.21
N ILE A 200 -8.16 -9.03 1.15
CA ILE A 200 -8.79 -9.76 0.05
C ILE A 200 -8.42 -11.23 0.19
N VAL A 201 -9.42 -12.08 0.36
CA VAL A 201 -9.22 -13.53 0.36
C VAL A 201 -9.37 -14.06 -1.07
N PRO A 202 -8.39 -14.81 -1.61
CA PRO A 202 -8.53 -15.47 -2.90
C PRO A 202 -9.74 -16.41 -2.95
N THR A 203 -10.25 -16.67 -4.16
CA THR A 203 -11.33 -17.65 -4.35
C THR A 203 -10.90 -19.04 -3.89
N PHE A 204 -11.86 -19.87 -3.49
CA PHE A 204 -11.56 -21.25 -3.09
C PHE A 204 -10.84 -22.04 -4.20
N THR A 205 -11.21 -21.81 -5.46
CA THR A 205 -10.53 -22.39 -6.65
C THR A 205 -9.04 -22.05 -6.71
N TRP A 206 -8.62 -20.88 -6.21
CA TRP A 206 -7.22 -20.51 -6.12
C TRP A 206 -6.50 -21.38 -5.08
N TYR A 207 -7.13 -21.67 -3.94
CA TYR A 207 -6.59 -22.55 -2.90
C TYR A 207 -6.52 -24.00 -3.35
N GLU A 208 -7.51 -24.50 -4.08
CA GLU A 208 -7.46 -25.84 -4.67
C GLU A 208 -6.27 -25.99 -5.61
N ARG A 209 -6.07 -25.01 -6.51
CA ARG A 209 -4.92 -25.00 -7.44
C ARG A 209 -3.59 -24.90 -6.71
N LEU A 210 -3.47 -24.02 -5.72
CA LEU A 210 -2.27 -23.92 -4.91
C LEU A 210 -1.99 -25.25 -4.19
N HIS A 211 -3.02 -25.86 -3.61
CA HIS A 211 -2.89 -27.11 -2.90
C HIS A 211 -2.47 -28.25 -3.85
N SER A 212 -3.11 -28.38 -5.01
CA SER A 212 -2.73 -29.38 -6.01
C SER A 212 -1.28 -29.21 -6.47
N LEU A 213 -0.82 -27.97 -6.69
CA LEU A 213 0.56 -27.69 -7.06
C LEU A 213 1.53 -28.02 -5.91
N SER A 214 1.16 -27.71 -4.67
CA SER A 214 2.00 -28.02 -3.50
C SER A 214 2.13 -29.51 -3.24
N VAL A 215 1.05 -30.30 -3.43
CA VAL A 215 1.07 -31.76 -3.29
C VAL A 215 1.91 -32.39 -4.41
N ALA A 216 1.75 -31.90 -5.65
CA ALA A 216 2.58 -32.36 -6.77
C ALA A 216 4.08 -32.11 -6.53
N ALA A 217 4.44 -30.97 -5.93
CA ALA A 217 5.83 -30.64 -5.59
C ALA A 217 6.41 -31.53 -4.47
N ALA A 218 5.60 -31.90 -3.48
CA ALA A 218 6.05 -32.62 -2.30
C ALA A 218 6.33 -34.12 -2.54
N SER A 219 6.09 -34.66 -3.73
CA SER A 219 6.23 -36.10 -4.06
C SER A 219 5.47 -37.07 -3.12
N SER A 220 4.60 -36.54 -2.27
CA SER A 220 3.80 -37.31 -1.32
C SER A 220 2.46 -37.63 -1.98
N ALA A 221 2.34 -38.85 -2.50
CA ALA A 221 1.12 -39.37 -3.13
C ALA A 221 -0.03 -39.64 -2.12
N LYS A 222 0.10 -39.21 -0.86
CA LYS A 222 -0.98 -39.34 0.12
C LYS A 222 -2.13 -38.42 -0.31
N SER A 223 -3.14 -39.05 -0.90
CA SER A 223 -4.49 -38.56 -1.25
C SER A 223 -4.60 -37.03 -1.37
N LEU A 224 -4.83 -36.55 -2.59
CA LEU A 224 -5.24 -35.17 -2.95
C LEU A 224 -6.60 -34.78 -2.32
N SER A 225 -6.77 -35.00 -1.01
CA SER A 225 -7.94 -34.57 -0.27
C SER A 225 -7.93 -33.05 -0.22
N SER A 226 -9.02 -32.44 -0.67
CA SER A 226 -9.23 -30.99 -0.64
C SER A 226 -9.25 -30.38 0.77
N ASP A 227 -9.19 -31.20 1.82
CA ASP A 227 -9.18 -30.77 3.23
C ASP A 227 -8.05 -29.76 3.52
N GLY A 228 -6.86 -29.96 2.94
CA GLY A 228 -5.74 -29.01 3.10
C GLY A 228 -6.04 -27.63 2.51
N ALA A 229 -6.65 -27.60 1.32
CA ALA A 229 -7.10 -26.37 0.66
C ALA A 229 -8.16 -25.66 1.52
N TRP A 230 -9.20 -26.38 1.96
CA TRP A 230 -10.26 -25.84 2.81
C TRP A 230 -9.73 -25.27 4.13
N ARG A 231 -8.86 -26.00 4.84
CA ARG A 231 -8.25 -25.50 6.09
C ARG A 231 -7.39 -24.26 5.88
N SER A 232 -6.72 -24.14 4.74
CA SER A 232 -5.93 -22.95 4.43
C SER A 232 -6.83 -21.74 4.13
N ALA A 233 -7.85 -21.92 3.28
CA ALA A 233 -8.81 -20.88 2.96
C ALA A 233 -9.55 -20.40 4.20
N LEU A 234 -10.07 -21.31 5.03
CA LEU A 234 -10.81 -20.98 6.26
C LEU A 234 -9.94 -20.23 7.28
N ARG A 235 -8.66 -20.59 7.42
CA ARG A 235 -7.73 -19.86 8.29
C ARG A 235 -7.56 -18.41 7.82
N ASP A 236 -7.33 -18.22 6.53
CA ASP A 236 -7.10 -16.89 5.97
C ASP A 236 -8.37 -16.03 6.03
N VAL A 237 -9.55 -16.60 5.73
CA VAL A 237 -10.84 -15.93 5.93
C VAL A 237 -11.00 -15.50 7.38
N LYS A 238 -10.75 -16.41 8.33
CA LYS A 238 -10.86 -16.11 9.76
C LYS A 238 -9.91 -14.98 10.18
N GLU A 239 -8.68 -14.99 9.69
CA GLU A 239 -7.72 -13.93 9.98
C GLU A 239 -8.13 -12.58 9.40
N VAL A 240 -8.59 -12.55 8.14
CA VAL A 240 -9.06 -11.32 7.49
C VAL A 240 -10.28 -10.77 8.20
N VAL A 241 -11.26 -11.62 8.53
CA VAL A 241 -12.46 -11.22 9.29
C VAL A 241 -12.06 -10.65 10.65
N LYS A 242 -11.17 -11.33 11.38
CA LYS A 242 -10.70 -10.83 12.68
C LYS A 242 -10.02 -9.46 12.57
N ARG A 243 -9.17 -9.24 11.56
CA ARG A 243 -8.54 -7.93 11.32
C ARG A 243 -9.59 -6.85 11.01
N GLN A 244 -10.57 -7.17 10.17
CA GLN A 244 -11.65 -6.24 9.84
C GLN A 244 -12.54 -5.94 11.06
N GLU A 245 -12.84 -6.92 11.91
CA GLU A 245 -13.56 -6.70 13.18
C GLU A 245 -12.76 -5.80 14.14
N GLU A 246 -11.44 -5.99 14.24
CA GLU A 246 -10.55 -5.12 15.02
C GLU A 246 -10.52 -3.68 14.45
N GLU A 247 -10.51 -3.52 13.14
CA GLU A 247 -10.58 -2.19 12.50
C GLU A 247 -11.93 -1.52 12.73
N LEU A 248 -13.04 -2.25 12.56
CA LEU A 248 -14.38 -1.75 12.80
C LEU A 248 -14.61 -1.36 14.26
N THR A 249 -14.09 -2.15 15.21
CA THR A 249 -14.17 -1.80 16.63
C THR A 249 -13.33 -0.56 16.97
N ARG A 250 -12.14 -0.40 16.38
CA ARG A 250 -11.35 0.84 16.51
C ARG A 250 -12.07 2.05 15.91
N LEU A 251 -12.66 1.90 14.73
CA LEU A 251 -13.43 2.97 14.10
C LEU A 251 -14.67 3.33 14.91
N SER A 252 -15.42 2.34 15.39
CA SER A 252 -16.60 2.53 16.22
C SER A 252 -16.28 3.24 17.54
N THR A 253 -15.20 2.84 18.22
CA THR A 253 -14.74 3.51 19.45
C THR A 253 -14.25 4.93 19.19
N SER A 254 -13.55 5.17 18.09
CA SER A 254 -13.16 6.51 17.65
C SER A 254 -14.37 7.40 17.35
N CYS A 255 -15.37 6.89 16.63
CA CYS A 255 -16.61 7.61 16.35
C CYS A 255 -17.36 7.95 17.65
N ALA A 256 -17.52 7.00 18.56
CA ALA A 256 -18.17 7.24 19.85
C ALA A 256 -17.44 8.33 20.68
N GLN A 257 -16.10 8.30 20.71
CA GLN A 257 -15.30 9.34 21.37
C GLN A 257 -15.50 10.72 20.73
N GLN A 258 -15.56 10.78 19.39
CA GLN A 258 -15.83 12.03 18.68
C GLN A 258 -17.23 12.56 18.96
N GLU A 259 -18.25 11.69 18.95
CA GLU A 259 -19.63 12.03 19.30
C GLU A 259 -19.72 12.59 20.73
N ASP A 260 -19.03 11.98 21.71
CA ASP A 260 -18.96 12.48 23.08
C ASP A 260 -18.31 13.88 23.17
N VAL A 261 -17.24 14.11 22.40
CA VAL A 261 -16.59 15.43 22.33
C VAL A 261 -17.55 16.47 21.73
N PHE A 262 -18.26 16.13 20.65
CA PHE A 262 -19.25 17.02 20.04
C PHE A 262 -20.42 17.30 20.98
N ALA A 263 -20.94 16.29 21.69
CA ALA A 263 -22.02 16.45 22.65
C ALA A 263 -21.62 17.40 23.81
N ARG A 264 -20.39 17.29 24.31
CA ARG A 264 -19.84 18.22 25.32
C ARG A 264 -19.67 19.64 24.78
N ALA A 265 -19.18 19.80 23.56
CA ALA A 265 -19.05 21.11 22.94
C ALA A 265 -20.42 21.77 22.72
N ALA A 266 -21.42 21.00 22.27
CA ALA A 266 -22.78 21.46 22.07
C ALA A 266 -23.44 21.89 23.39
N SER A 267 -23.29 21.13 24.47
CA SER A 267 -23.84 21.49 25.78
C SER A 267 -23.19 22.76 26.36
N LEU A 268 -21.88 22.94 26.18
CA LEU A 268 -21.18 24.18 26.56
C LEU A 268 -21.67 25.39 25.75
N LEU A 269 -21.91 25.22 24.44
CA LEU A 269 -22.46 26.28 23.60
C LEU A 269 -23.89 26.64 24.04
N GLN A 270 -24.72 25.63 24.29
CA GLN A 270 -26.10 25.83 24.76
C GLN A 270 -26.14 26.60 26.08
N ALA A 271 -25.31 26.22 27.07
CA ALA A 271 -25.21 26.92 28.35
C ALA A 271 -24.77 28.39 28.18
N ARG A 272 -23.87 28.68 27.22
CA ARG A 272 -23.46 30.07 26.90
C ARG A 272 -24.59 30.88 26.26
N ILE A 273 -25.39 30.26 25.38
CA ILE A 273 -26.55 30.90 24.76
C ILE A 273 -27.59 31.23 25.83
N GLU A 274 -27.93 30.26 26.69
CA GLU A 274 -28.87 30.45 27.79
C GLU A 274 -28.42 31.56 28.76
N TRP A 275 -27.12 31.61 29.08
CA TRP A 275 -26.55 32.67 29.91
C TRP A 275 -26.69 34.04 29.25
N ARG A 276 -26.35 34.14 27.95
CA ARG A 276 -26.47 35.38 27.19
C ARG A 276 -27.93 35.85 27.13
N ASP A 277 -28.82 34.96 26.76
CA ASP A 277 -30.24 35.27 26.57
C ASP A 277 -30.89 35.63 27.91
N GLY A 278 -30.51 34.97 29.00
CA GLY A 278 -30.89 35.36 30.37
C GLY A 278 -30.41 36.75 30.76
N ASN A 279 -29.20 37.16 30.38
CA ASN A 279 -28.70 38.51 30.62
C ASN A 279 -29.43 39.57 29.79
N VAL A 280 -29.69 39.29 28.52
CA VAL A 280 -30.48 40.17 27.64
C VAL A 280 -31.89 40.35 28.21
N ALA A 281 -32.54 39.26 28.64
CA ALA A 281 -33.86 39.31 29.26
C ALA A 281 -33.89 40.19 30.53
N ARG A 282 -32.87 40.07 31.39
CA ARG A 282 -32.73 40.93 32.59
C ARG A 282 -32.52 42.40 32.24
N MET A 283 -31.68 42.70 31.25
CA MET A 283 -31.45 44.06 30.77
C MET A 283 -32.75 44.68 30.23
N LEU A 284 -33.49 43.94 29.40
CA LEU A 284 -34.78 44.39 28.87
C LEU A 284 -35.80 44.60 29.99
N ALA A 285 -35.89 43.68 30.96
CA ALA A 285 -36.78 43.83 32.11
C ALA A 285 -36.47 45.09 32.95
N TYR A 286 -35.19 45.39 33.17
CA TYR A 286 -34.75 46.61 33.83
C TYR A 286 -35.21 47.87 33.08
N TRP A 287 -35.00 47.92 31.76
CA TRP A 287 -35.42 49.06 30.95
C TRP A 287 -36.94 49.22 30.89
N VAL A 288 -37.69 48.11 30.81
CA VAL A 288 -39.15 48.12 30.91
C VAL A 288 -39.60 48.70 32.25
N ALA A 289 -38.98 48.31 33.36
CA ALA A 289 -39.28 48.86 34.68
C ALA A 289 -38.98 50.37 34.75
N LYS A 290 -37.83 50.82 34.23
CA LYS A 290 -37.47 52.24 34.16
C LYS A 290 -38.45 53.05 33.30
N ALA A 291 -38.82 52.52 32.14
CA ALA A 291 -39.79 53.15 31.25
C ALA A 291 -41.18 53.27 31.90
N ARG A 292 -41.62 52.21 32.61
CA ARG A 292 -42.87 52.24 33.40
C ARG A 292 -42.82 53.29 34.49
N ALA A 293 -41.74 53.35 35.27
CA ALA A 293 -41.56 54.35 36.33
C ALA A 293 -41.57 55.79 35.79
N ALA A 294 -40.89 56.03 34.66
CA ALA A 294 -40.91 57.32 33.98
C ALA A 294 -42.31 57.68 33.48
N LYS A 295 -43.03 56.73 32.88
CA LYS A 295 -44.41 56.91 32.43
C LYS A 295 -45.33 57.24 33.60
N THR A 296 -45.24 56.52 34.71
CA THR A 296 -46.08 56.78 35.90
C THR A 296 -45.81 58.14 36.51
N ALA A 297 -44.55 58.57 36.59
CA ALA A 297 -44.17 59.90 37.07
C ALA A 297 -44.70 61.01 36.14
N TYR A 298 -44.57 60.82 34.82
CA TYR A 298 -45.13 61.75 33.84
C TYR A 298 -46.66 61.85 33.95
N THR A 299 -47.37 60.72 34.07
CA THR A 299 -48.83 60.75 34.20
C THR A 299 -49.28 61.41 35.50
N ALA A 300 -48.58 61.19 36.62
CA ALA A 300 -48.90 61.83 37.89
C ALA A 300 -48.72 63.35 37.80
N THR A 301 -47.56 63.81 37.30
CA THR A 301 -47.29 65.25 37.12
C THR A 301 -48.24 65.91 36.13
N LYS A 302 -48.68 65.19 35.08
CA LYS A 302 -49.69 65.68 34.14
C LYS A 302 -51.04 65.89 34.85
N VAL A 303 -51.52 64.91 35.61
CA VAL A 303 -52.77 65.03 36.37
C VAL A 303 -52.72 66.21 37.35
N GLU A 304 -51.61 66.41 38.04
CA GLU A 304 -51.43 67.55 38.94
C GLU A 304 -51.47 68.91 38.22
N ARG A 305 -50.84 69.00 37.03
CA ARG A 305 -50.87 70.20 36.19
C ARG A 305 -52.28 70.50 35.69
N ASP A 306 -52.97 69.49 35.14
CA ASP A 306 -54.34 69.64 34.63
C ASP A 306 -55.30 70.07 35.75
N ALA A 307 -55.14 69.53 36.97
CA ALA A 307 -55.89 69.94 38.15
C ALA A 307 -55.56 71.37 38.60
N ALA A 308 -54.29 71.78 38.55
CA ALA A 308 -53.88 73.15 38.85
C ALA A 308 -54.41 74.16 37.83
N GLU A 309 -54.40 73.82 36.54
CA GLU A 309 -54.98 74.63 35.48
C GLU A 309 -56.50 74.79 35.64
N SER A 310 -57.20 73.70 35.95
CA SER A 310 -58.64 73.73 36.22
C SER A 310 -59.00 74.65 37.40
N ARG A 311 -58.21 74.61 38.50
CA ARG A 311 -58.37 75.53 39.64
C ARG A 311 -58.15 76.98 39.23
N ARG A 312 -57.08 77.28 38.49
CA ARG A 312 -56.82 78.63 37.97
C ARG A 312 -57.92 79.14 37.07
N GLN A 313 -58.48 78.30 36.20
CA GLN A 313 -59.60 78.66 35.32
C GLN A 313 -60.85 79.00 36.14
N LEU A 314 -61.15 78.22 37.18
CA LEU A 314 -62.26 78.50 38.08
C LEU A 314 -62.06 79.83 38.83
N GLU A 315 -60.87 80.08 39.37
CA GLU A 315 -60.53 81.35 40.02
C GLU A 315 -60.67 82.53 39.06
N VAL A 316 -60.19 82.40 37.82
CA VAL A 316 -60.34 83.44 36.78
C VAL A 316 -61.82 83.68 36.47
N ALA A 317 -62.63 82.64 36.35
CA ALA A 317 -64.07 82.77 36.12
C ALA A 317 -64.77 83.49 37.28
N GLN A 318 -64.43 83.12 38.53
CA GLN A 318 -64.96 83.79 39.72
C GLN A 318 -64.54 85.27 39.79
N LEU A 319 -63.28 85.59 39.47
CA LEU A 319 -62.80 86.97 39.44
C LEU A 319 -63.47 87.78 38.34
N ARG A 320 -63.69 87.20 37.15
CA ARG A 320 -64.44 87.84 36.07
C ARG A 320 -65.87 88.17 36.50
N HIS A 321 -66.56 87.22 37.13
CA HIS A 321 -67.91 87.45 37.63
C HIS A 321 -67.95 88.56 38.69
N ARG A 322 -67.00 88.55 39.65
CA ARG A 322 -66.89 89.62 40.65
C ARG A 322 -66.60 91.00 40.03
N LEU A 323 -65.80 91.05 38.96
CA LEU A 323 -65.52 92.29 38.24
C LEU A 323 -66.77 92.80 37.51
N GLU A 324 -67.57 91.91 36.91
CA GLU A 324 -68.85 92.25 36.28
C GLU A 324 -69.85 92.80 37.30
N ASP A 325 -70.06 92.10 38.41
CA ASP A 325 -70.90 92.56 39.51
C ASP A 325 -70.44 93.93 40.06
N GLY A 326 -69.12 94.09 40.23
CA GLY A 326 -68.52 95.35 40.67
C GLY A 326 -68.75 96.49 39.67
N ARG A 327 -68.63 96.21 38.37
CA ARG A 327 -68.92 97.16 37.29
C ARG A 327 -70.38 97.57 37.30
N GLU A 328 -71.32 96.64 37.45
CA GLU A 328 -72.75 96.94 37.52
C GLU A 328 -73.10 97.83 38.72
N ARG A 329 -72.57 97.50 39.90
CA ARG A 329 -72.75 98.32 41.11
C ARG A 329 -72.20 99.73 40.92
N PHE A 330 -71.01 99.86 40.33
CA PHE A 330 -70.41 101.15 40.03
C PHE A 330 -71.26 101.97 39.06
N LEU A 331 -71.78 101.37 37.99
CA LEU A 331 -72.65 102.05 37.03
C LEU A 331 -73.92 102.58 37.70
N LYS A 332 -74.58 101.77 38.54
CA LYS A 332 -75.76 102.19 39.33
C LYS A 332 -75.44 103.35 40.27
N THR A 333 -74.35 103.28 41.03
CA THR A 333 -73.92 104.37 41.92
C THR A 333 -73.60 105.65 41.14
N ARG A 334 -72.96 105.52 39.97
CA ARG A 334 -72.64 106.66 39.11
C ARG A 334 -73.91 107.34 38.59
N GLU A 335 -74.95 106.57 38.25
CA GLU A 335 -76.26 107.10 37.85
C GLU A 335 -76.98 107.80 38.99
N GLN A 336 -76.98 107.21 40.19
CA GLN A 336 -77.54 107.84 41.40
C GLN A 336 -76.83 109.16 41.72
N TYR A 337 -75.50 109.19 41.64
CA TYR A 337 -74.72 110.41 41.81
C TYR A 337 -75.13 111.49 40.79
N ARG A 338 -75.29 111.12 39.51
CA ARG A 338 -75.75 112.07 38.47
C ARG A 338 -77.15 112.61 38.79
N GLN A 339 -78.06 111.77 39.28
CA GLN A 339 -79.41 112.20 39.69
C GLN A 339 -79.36 113.16 40.88
N LEU A 340 -78.59 112.84 41.91
CA LEU A 340 -78.41 113.71 43.08
C LEU A 340 -77.77 115.04 42.70
N LYS A 341 -76.78 115.02 41.79
CA LYS A 341 -76.16 116.24 41.27
C LYS A 341 -77.18 117.13 40.56
N ARG A 342 -78.02 116.56 39.67
CA ARG A 342 -79.12 117.31 39.02
C ARG A 342 -80.09 117.90 40.04
N ARG A 343 -80.50 117.13 41.05
CA ARG A 343 -81.37 117.62 42.14
C ARG A 343 -80.72 118.73 42.95
N ALA A 344 -79.41 118.63 43.24
CA ALA A 344 -78.68 119.68 43.92
C ALA A 344 -78.60 120.97 43.09
N GLU A 345 -78.40 120.85 41.77
CA GLU A 345 -78.47 121.97 40.83
C GLU A 345 -79.87 122.61 40.79
N GLU A 346 -80.94 121.81 40.77
CA GLU A 346 -82.34 122.29 40.86
C GLU A 346 -82.61 123.04 42.17
N ILE A 347 -82.15 122.50 43.31
CA ILE A 347 -82.27 123.15 44.61
C ILE A 347 -81.47 124.45 44.65
N ALA A 348 -80.25 124.47 44.08
CA ALA A 348 -79.44 125.69 44.01
C ALA A 348 -80.15 126.79 43.21
N VAL A 349 -80.78 126.46 42.08
CA VAL A 349 -81.60 127.39 41.30
C VAL A 349 -82.83 127.85 42.11
N ALA A 350 -83.49 126.96 42.85
CA ALA A 350 -84.62 127.31 43.70
C ALA A 350 -84.23 128.24 44.85
N LEU A 351 -83.07 128.02 45.48
CA LEU A 351 -82.53 128.89 46.52
C LEU A 351 -82.16 130.27 45.97
N GLN A 352 -81.53 130.36 44.80
CA GLN A 352 -81.27 131.64 44.13
C GLN A 352 -82.57 132.42 43.86
N ARG A 353 -83.63 131.73 43.44
CA ARG A 353 -84.97 132.33 43.29
C ARG A 353 -85.54 132.81 44.62
N LYS A 354 -85.33 132.07 45.71
CA LYS A 354 -85.76 132.48 47.05
C LYS A 354 -84.99 133.71 47.54
N ASP A 355 -83.67 133.75 47.36
CA ASP A 355 -82.85 134.92 47.73
C ASP A 355 -83.32 136.18 46.99
N LEU A 356 -83.70 136.03 45.70
CA LEU A 356 -84.32 137.09 44.92
C LEU A 356 -85.67 137.55 45.50
N LEU A 357 -86.52 136.61 45.93
CA LEU A 357 -87.79 136.92 46.60
C LEU A 357 -87.57 137.63 47.93
N ASP A 358 -86.65 137.17 48.77
CA ASP A 358 -86.35 137.79 50.07
C ASP A 358 -85.75 139.20 49.90
N TYR A 359 -85.00 139.45 48.82
CA TYR A 359 -84.57 140.79 48.43
C TYR A 359 -85.76 141.67 48.05
N LEU A 360 -86.66 141.18 47.20
CA LEU A 360 -87.88 141.91 46.81
C LEU A 360 -88.77 142.20 48.02
N SER A 361 -88.95 141.25 48.95
CA SER A 361 -89.70 141.46 50.19
C SER A 361 -89.08 142.53 51.08
N ARG A 362 -87.74 142.58 51.19
CA ARG A 362 -87.04 143.66 51.90
C ARG A 362 -87.23 145.02 51.23
N GLN A 363 -87.23 145.07 49.90
CA GLN A 363 -87.53 146.30 49.16
C GLN A 363 -88.97 146.76 49.38
N ILE A 364 -89.94 145.83 49.42
CA ILE A 364 -91.34 146.11 49.75
C ILE A 364 -91.45 146.64 51.20
N ALA A 365 -90.85 145.95 52.18
CA ALA A 365 -90.88 146.39 53.57
C ALA A 365 -90.20 147.75 53.78
N GLY A 366 -89.10 148.01 53.06
CA GLY A 366 -88.45 149.32 53.03
C GLY A 366 -89.35 150.41 52.46
N ALA A 367 -90.09 150.09 51.39
CA ALA A 367 -91.12 150.97 50.84
C ALA A 367 -92.27 151.20 51.84
N ASP A 368 -92.73 150.15 52.53
CA ASP A 368 -93.79 150.25 53.54
C ASP A 368 -93.36 151.11 54.75
N VAL A 369 -92.11 150.98 55.24
CA VAL A 369 -91.56 151.84 56.29
C VAL A 369 -91.40 153.28 55.81
N ALA A 370 -90.97 153.49 54.56
CA ALA A 370 -90.92 154.84 53.97
C ALA A 370 -92.33 155.46 53.90
N ILE A 371 -93.35 154.67 53.55
CA ILE A 371 -94.76 155.09 53.55
C ILE A 371 -95.22 155.41 54.99
N ALA A 372 -94.95 154.54 55.96
CA ALA A 372 -95.35 154.71 57.35
C ALA A 372 -94.64 155.90 58.04
N THR A 373 -93.34 156.10 57.80
CA THR A 373 -92.60 157.26 58.31
C THR A 373 -93.05 158.56 57.65
N HIS A 374 -93.46 158.52 56.37
CA HIS A 374 -94.08 159.68 55.74
C HIS A 374 -95.41 160.03 56.43
N GLN A 375 -96.19 159.02 56.84
CA GLN A 375 -97.43 159.20 57.60
C GLN A 375 -97.19 159.62 59.06
N GLU A 376 -96.14 159.14 59.73
CA GLU A 376 -95.79 159.52 61.10
C GLU A 376 -95.13 160.91 61.20
N ARG A 377 -94.35 161.33 60.20
CA ARG A 377 -93.88 162.73 60.10
C ARG A 377 -95.04 163.70 59.98
N GLN A 378 -96.13 163.30 59.34
CA GLN A 378 -97.37 164.08 59.36
C GLN A 378 -98.03 164.12 60.76
N ARG A 379 -97.72 163.19 61.67
CA ARG A 379 -98.26 163.14 63.04
C ARG A 379 -97.41 163.83 64.11
N ARG A 380 -96.08 163.89 63.96
CA ARG A 380 -95.15 164.44 64.98
C ARG A 380 -94.63 165.87 64.72
N HIS A 381 -95.21 166.60 63.78
CA HIS A 381 -95.31 168.05 63.89
C HIS A 381 -96.70 168.42 64.43
N PRO A 382 -96.88 168.46 65.76
CA PRO A 382 -98.14 168.91 66.36
C PRO A 382 -98.20 170.43 66.24
N ALA A 383 -99.17 170.93 65.48
CA ALA A 383 -99.53 172.34 65.32
C ALA A 383 -98.43 173.28 64.79
N ALA A 384 -98.47 173.55 63.48
CA ALA A 384 -98.02 174.81 62.89
C ALA A 384 -99.09 175.31 61.92
N PHE A 385 -100.31 175.45 62.45
CA PHE A 385 -101.03 176.71 62.33
C PHE A 385 -100.89 177.36 63.72
N ALA A 386 -100.16 178.49 63.73
CA ALA A 386 -99.64 179.30 64.84
C ALA A 386 -98.43 178.70 65.57
#